data_AF-A0A7U9SYI0-F1
#
_entry.id   AF-A0A7U9SYI0-F1
#
_cell.length_a   1.000
_cell.length_b   1.000
_cell.length_c   1.000
_cell.angle_alpha   90.00
_cell.angle_beta   90.00
_cell.angle_gamma   90.00
#
_symmetry.space_group_name_H-M   'P 1'
#
loop_
_entity.id
_entity.type
_entity.pdbx_description
1 polymer ?
#
loop_
_entity_poly.entity_id
_entity_poly.type
_entity_poly.pdbx_seq_one_letter_code
_entity_poly.pdbx_strand_id
1 'polypeptide(L)'
;MEIHTTGEIIEAYASMNEMEGQLGESFYRCHRGYLVNMVYVAEYDSESVILNNGEYVYLAKEKYGEFVKAYMRYLRNGVGADG
;
A
#
# COMPACT_ATOMS: atom_id res chain seq x y z
N MET A 1 13.95 -5.99 6.42
CA MET A 1 12.88 -5.01 6.17
C MET A 1 11.86 -5.12 7.30
N GLU A 2 11.11 -4.06 7.54
CA GLU A 2 10.09 -4.03 8.58
C GLU A 2 8.70 -4.21 7.95
N ILE A 3 7.89 -5.10 8.53
CA ILE A 3 6.48 -5.27 8.19
C ILE A 3 5.67 -4.67 9.33
N HIS A 4 5.02 -3.53 9.04
CA HIS A 4 4.17 -2.85 10.01
C HIS A 4 2.79 -3.50 10.00
N THR A 5 2.43 -4.14 11.10
CA THR A 5 1.09 -4.71 11.31
C THR A 5 0.29 -3.83 12.27
N THR A 6 -0.98 -4.15 12.51
CA THR A 6 -1.81 -3.42 13.47
C THR A 6 -1.38 -3.61 14.94
N GLY A 7 -0.54 -4.59 15.25
CA GLY A 7 -0.13 -4.91 16.63
C GLY A 7 1.37 -4.76 16.88
N GLU A 8 2.20 -5.13 15.92
CA GLU A 8 3.66 -5.11 16.06
C GLU A 8 4.37 -4.87 14.73
N ILE A 9 5.67 -4.59 14.81
CA ILE A 9 6.57 -4.53 13.67
C ILE A 9 7.35 -5.84 13.62
N ILE A 10 7.28 -6.54 12.49
CA ILE A 10 7.99 -7.80 12.27
C ILE A 10 9.23 -7.51 11.41
N GLU A 11 10.41 -7.90 11.89
CA GLU A 11 11.62 -7.89 11.07
C GLU A 11 11.66 -9.11 10.15
N ALA A 12 11.79 -8.87 8.85
CA ALA A 12 11.86 -9.90 7.81
C ALA A 12 13.16 -9.81 6.99
N TYR A 13 13.76 -10.96 6.68
CA TYR A 13 14.88 -11.08 5.75
C TYR A 13 14.37 -11.32 4.33
N ALA A 14 13.82 -10.27 3.72
CA ALA A 14 13.38 -10.25 2.33
C ALA A 14 13.65 -8.88 1.69
N SER A 15 13.71 -8.86 0.36
CA SER A 15 13.77 -7.65 -0.45
C SER A 15 12.36 -7.14 -0.79
N MET A 16 12.27 -5.86 -1.16
CA MET A 16 11.01 -5.27 -1.64
C MET A 16 10.48 -5.97 -2.89
N ASN A 17 11.35 -6.46 -3.77
CA ASN A 17 10.94 -7.17 -4.98
C ASN A 17 10.34 -8.54 -4.66
N GLU A 18 10.95 -9.27 -3.71
CA GLU A 18 10.42 -10.56 -3.26
C GLU A 18 9.07 -10.39 -2.57
N MET A 19 8.92 -9.36 -1.74
CA MET A 19 7.63 -9.07 -1.10
C MET A 19 6.58 -8.63 -2.11
N GLU A 20 6.93 -7.77 -3.08
CA GLU A 20 6.02 -7.37 -4.16
C GLU A 20 5.52 -8.56 -4.98
N GLY A 21 6.36 -9.58 -5.20
CA GLY A 21 5.96 -10.81 -5.90
C GLY A 21 5.12 -11.78 -5.07
N GLN A 22 5.23 -11.74 -3.74
CA GLN A 22 4.48 -12.61 -2.81
C GLN A 22 3.14 -12.01 -2.38
N LEU A 23 3.05 -10.69 -2.34
CA LEU A 23 1.87 -9.97 -1.90
C LEU A 23 0.88 -9.79 -3.06
N GLY A 24 -0.40 -10.06 -2.80
CA GLY A 24 -1.45 -10.02 -3.81
C GLY A 24 -1.90 -8.61 -4.20
N GLU A 25 -2.96 -8.53 -5.01
CA GLU A 25 -3.47 -7.28 -5.61
C GLU A 25 -3.93 -6.21 -4.61
N SER A 26 -4.06 -6.55 -3.32
CA SER A 26 -4.36 -5.58 -2.26
C SER A 26 -3.14 -4.75 -1.85
N PHE A 27 -1.94 -5.12 -2.28
CA PHE A 27 -0.72 -4.35 -2.01
C PHE A 27 -0.26 -3.58 -3.25
N TYR A 28 0.30 -2.39 -3.02
CA TYR A 28 0.87 -1.56 -4.08
C TYR A 28 2.22 -0.99 -3.67
N ARG A 29 3.21 -1.04 -4.58
CA ARG A 29 4.53 -0.45 -4.34
C ARG A 29 4.54 1.03 -4.63
N CYS A 30 4.12 1.84 -3.65
CA CYS A 30 4.00 3.30 -3.78
C CYS A 30 5.34 4.03 -3.86
N HIS A 31 6.43 3.42 -3.36
CA HIS A 31 7.78 3.99 -3.41
C HIS A 31 8.83 2.87 -3.42
N ARG A 32 10.09 3.18 -3.76
CA ARG A 32 11.16 2.16 -3.89
C ARG A 32 11.32 1.27 -2.64
N GLY A 33 11.06 1.83 -1.46
CA GLY A 33 11.15 1.18 -0.16
C GLY A 33 9.82 0.95 0.56
N TYR A 34 8.67 1.14 -0.09
CA TYR A 34 7.36 0.95 0.54
C TYR A 34 6.40 0.12 -0.33
N LEU A 35 5.72 -0.82 0.32
CA LEU A 35 4.57 -1.55 -0.17
C LEU A 35 3.43 -1.26 0.80
N VAL A 36 2.36 -0.67 0.31
CA VAL A 36 1.20 -0.30 1.13
C VAL A 36 0.04 -1.26 0.88
N ASN A 37 -0.64 -1.68 1.94
CA ASN A 37 -1.89 -2.41 1.84
C ASN A 37 -3.04 -1.43 1.61
N MET A 38 -3.68 -1.51 0.45
CA MET A 38 -4.76 -0.62 0.02
C MET A 38 -6.01 -0.71 0.92
N VAL A 39 -6.20 -1.80 1.67
CA VAL A 39 -7.27 -1.93 2.68
C VAL A 39 -7.16 -0.84 3.75
N TYR A 40 -5.94 -0.46 4.11
CA TYR A 40 -5.68 0.42 5.25
C TYR A 40 -5.47 1.88 4.87
N VAL A 41 -5.61 2.23 3.59
CA VAL A 41 -5.48 3.61 3.10
C VAL A 41 -6.67 4.43 3.59
N ALA A 42 -6.38 5.49 4.34
CA ALA A 42 -7.36 6.48 4.77
C ALA A 42 -7.41 7.67 3.80
N GLU A 43 -6.25 8.24 3.49
CA GLU A 43 -6.10 9.40 2.62
C GLU A 43 -4.79 9.29 1.82
N TYR A 44 -4.65 10.09 0.76
CA TYR A 44 -3.41 10.19 0.00
C TYR A 44 -3.31 11.55 -0.70
N ASP A 45 -2.09 11.99 -0.97
CA ASP A 45 -1.79 13.17 -1.76
C ASP A 45 -0.66 12.86 -2.77
N SER A 46 -0.08 13.90 -3.37
CA SER A 46 1.00 13.73 -4.36
C SER A 46 2.33 13.22 -3.79
N GLU A 47 2.49 13.17 -2.47
CA GLU A 47 3.75 12.89 -1.79
C GLU A 47 3.64 11.74 -0.78
N SER A 48 2.43 11.39 -0.33
CA SER A 48 2.22 10.41 0.72
C SER A 48 0.90 9.64 0.62
N VAL A 49 0.88 8.50 1.31
CA VAL A 49 -0.33 7.72 1.63
C VAL A 49 -0.45 7.67 3.14
N ILE A 50 -1.62 8.08 3.66
CA ILE A 50 -1.95 8.09 5.09
C ILE A 50 -2.80 6.85 5.39
N LEU A 51 -2.41 6.13 6.43
CA LEU A 51 -3.07 4.90 6.89
C LEU A 51 -4.13 5.21 7.95
N ASN A 52 -5.05 4.27 8.17
CA ASN A 52 -6.13 4.41 9.16
C ASN A 52 -5.66 4.54 10.62
N ASN A 53 -4.41 4.19 10.91
CA ASN A 53 -3.77 4.41 12.21
C ASN A 53 -3.08 5.79 12.32
N GLY A 54 -3.14 6.63 11.28
CA GLY A 54 -2.54 7.95 11.21
C GLY A 54 -1.06 7.95 10.79
N GLU A 55 -0.42 6.80 10.62
CA GLU A 55 0.91 6.71 10.04
C GLU A 55 0.88 7.01 8.55
N TYR A 56 2.03 7.37 7.98
CA TYR A 56 2.15 7.64 6.55
C TYR A 56 3.36 6.95 5.94
N VAL A 57 3.24 6.65 4.64
CA VAL A 57 4.35 6.19 3.80
C VAL A 57 4.51 7.12 2.60
N TYR A 58 5.75 7.26 2.11
CA TYR A 58 6.02 8.08 0.94
C TYR A 58 5.41 7.48 -0.33
N LEU A 59 4.87 8.35 -1.18
CA LEU A 59 4.45 8.06 -2.53
C LEU A 59 5.42 8.75 -3.50
N ALA A 60 6.06 7.96 -4.36
CA ALA A 60 6.94 8.52 -5.37
C ALA A 60 6.13 9.36 -6.36
N LYS A 61 6.59 10.57 -6.68
CA LYS A 61 5.85 11.53 -7.53
C LYS A 61 5.50 10.93 -8.89
N GLU A 62 6.41 10.15 -9.48
CA GLU A 62 6.20 9.46 -10.74
C GLU A 62 5.14 8.35 -10.67
N LYS A 63 4.88 7.80 -9.47
CA LYS A 63 3.90 6.74 -9.23
C LYS A 63 2.51 7.25 -8.89
N TYR A 64 2.34 8.53 -8.56
CA TYR A 64 1.05 9.08 -8.13
C TYR A 64 -0.10 8.72 -9.08
N GLY A 65 0.09 8.94 -10.39
CA GLY A 65 -0.94 8.65 -11.38
C GLY A 65 -1.29 7.16 -11.51
N GLU A 66 -0.32 6.27 -11.33
CA GLU A 66 -0.53 4.81 -11.34
C GLU A 66 -1.17 4.32 -10.05
N PHE A 67 -0.77 4.88 -8.91
CA PHE A 67 -1.35 4.61 -7.60
C PHE A 67 -2.85 4.93 -7.58
N VAL A 68 -3.25 6.12 -8.05
CA VAL A 68 -4.67 6.51 -8.11
C VAL A 68 -5.48 5.51 -8.94
N LYS A 69 -4.95 5.07 -10.09
CA LYS A 69 -5.62 4.06 -10.93
C LYS A 69 -5.74 2.71 -10.22
N ALA A 70 -4.66 2.24 -9.58
CA ALA A 70 -4.65 0.98 -8.84
C ALA A 70 -5.63 1.00 -7.67
N TYR A 71 -5.63 2.10 -6.90
CA TYR A 71 -6.51 2.27 -5.75
C TYR A 71 -7.98 2.36 -6.16
N MET A 72 -8.32 3.12 -7.20
CA MET A 72 -9.71 3.17 -7.71
C MET A 72 -10.19 1.82 -8.25
N ARG A 73 -9.30 1.03 -8.88
CA ARG A 73 -9.62 -0.34 -9.30
C ARG A 73 -9.87 -1.24 -8.10
N TYR A 74 -9.01 -1.16 -7.09
CA TYR A 74 -9.15 -1.90 -5.83
C TYR A 74 -10.51 -1.61 -5.18
N LEU A 75 -10.89 -0.32 -5.04
CA LEU A 75 -12.18 0.08 -4.48
C LEU A 75 -13.36 -0.46 -5.30
N ARG A 76 -13.30 -0.39 -6.63
CA ARG A 76 -14.36 -0.91 -7.51
C ARG A 76 -14.54 -2.42 -7.37
N ASN A 77 -13.45 -3.17 -7.25
CA ASN A 77 -13.50 -4.62 -7.11
C ASN A 77 -14.01 -5.05 -5.72
N GLY A 78 -13.74 -4.25 -4.67
CA GLY A 78 -14.26 -4.48 -3.32
C GLY A 78 -15.76 -4.18 -3.17
N VAL A 79 -16.27 -3.17 -3.89
CA VAL A 79 -17.70 -2.77 -3.86
C VAL A 79 -18.65 -3.86 -4.41
N GLY A 80 -18.14 -4.93 -5.01
CA GLY A 80 -18.93 -6.09 -5.47
C GLY A 80 -18.83 -7.35 -4.59
N ALA A 81 -18.02 -7.35 -3.53
CA ALA A 81 -17.82 -8.55 -2.68
C ALA A 81 -18.65 -8.55 -1.40
N ASP A 82 -19.20 -7.39 -1.01
CA ASP A 82 -19.90 -7.18 0.26
C ASP A 82 -21.33 -6.60 0.07
N GLY A 83 -21.92 -6.79 -1.11
CA GLY A 83 -23.30 -6.38 -1.45
C GLY A 83 -24.31 -7.53 -1.46
#